data_AF-A0A967A7I0-F1
#
_entry.id   AF-A0A967A7I0-F1
#
_cell.length_a   1.000
_cell.length_b   1.000
_cell.length_c   1.000
_cell.angle_alpha   90.00
_cell.angle_beta   90.00
_cell.angle_gamma   90.00
#
_symmetry.space_group_name_H-M   'P 1'
#
loop_
_entity.id
_entity.type
_entity.pdbx_description
1 polymer ?
#
loop_
_entity_poly.entity_id
_entity_poly.type
_entity_poly.pdbx_seq_one_letter_code
_entity_poly.pdbx_strand_id
1 'polypeptide(L)'
;LDWMKSLEVTPTIVALRNRADDIKRAEVEKVLGRLNHLSPQDREVVEGLASSIVNKLIHRTMVTLKTEVNSSSGPAFVEAARRFFHLDQPSSSGHHSDGFPEQGLYRDEQPQDLESETSVQRSSIQKRAR
;
A
#
# COMPACT_ATOMS: atom_id res chain seq x y z
N LEU A 1 11.16 33.61 -5.67
CA LEU A 1 10.82 32.42 -6.46
C LEU A 1 9.94 31.41 -5.69
N ASP A 2 9.91 31.42 -4.35
CA ASP A 2 9.12 30.45 -3.56
C ASP A 2 7.59 30.57 -3.64
N TRP A 3 7.06 31.79 -3.84
CA TRP A 3 5.60 31.99 -3.90
C TRP A 3 4.95 31.21 -5.06
N MET A 4 5.65 31.03 -6.19
CA MET A 4 5.19 30.23 -7.33
C MET A 4 5.12 28.73 -7.01
N LYS A 5 6.02 28.21 -6.16
CA LYS A 5 5.98 26.79 -5.75
C LYS A 5 4.89 26.51 -4.72
N SER A 6 4.53 27.50 -3.91
CA SER A 6 3.37 27.43 -3.00
C SER A 6 2.05 27.31 -3.79
N LEU A 7 1.94 27.99 -4.94
CA LEU A 7 0.77 27.88 -5.84
C LEU A 7 0.57 26.49 -6.47
N GLU A 8 1.61 25.64 -6.48
CA GLU A 8 1.55 24.28 -7.02
C GLU A 8 0.87 23.28 -6.07
N VAL A 9 0.48 23.66 -4.84
CA VAL A 9 -0.13 22.71 -3.90
C VAL A 9 -1.46 22.16 -4.39
N THR A 10 -2.32 23.02 -4.94
CA THR A 10 -3.66 22.63 -5.42
C THR A 10 -3.56 21.68 -6.61
N PRO A 11 -2.82 22.00 -7.70
CA PRO A 11 -2.67 21.06 -8.80
C PRO A 11 -1.98 19.76 -8.35
N THR A 12 -1.05 19.82 -7.40
CA THR A 12 -0.41 18.61 -6.82
C THR A 12 -1.42 17.74 -6.07
N ILE A 13 -2.29 18.32 -5.26
CA ILE A 13 -3.35 17.59 -4.54
C ILE A 13 -4.33 16.93 -5.52
N VAL A 14 -4.70 17.64 -6.59
CA VAL A 14 -5.58 17.09 -7.63
C VAL A 14 -4.91 15.92 -8.35
N ALA A 15 -3.65 16.07 -8.76
CA ALA A 15 -2.90 15.01 -9.41
C ALA A 15 -2.73 13.78 -8.51
N LEU A 16 -2.44 13.97 -7.22
CA LEU A 16 -2.36 12.91 -6.22
C LEU A 16 -3.68 12.14 -6.12
N ARG A 17 -4.81 12.86 -6.01
CA ARG A 17 -6.13 12.22 -5.93
C ARG A 17 -6.43 11.40 -7.17
N ASN A 18 -6.19 11.96 -8.36
CA ASN A 18 -6.42 11.27 -9.61
C ASN A 18 -5.59 9.98 -9.71
N ARG A 19 -4.29 10.06 -9.39
CA ARG A 19 -3.41 8.88 -9.38
C ARG A 19 -3.90 7.81 -8.42
N ALA A 20 -4.34 8.18 -7.22
CA ALA A 20 -4.87 7.24 -6.24
C ALA A 20 -6.18 6.59 -6.71
N ASP A 21 -7.09 7.36 -7.32
CA ASP A 21 -8.33 6.86 -7.89
C ASP A 21 -8.10 5.94 -9.11
N ASP A 22 -7.06 6.20 -9.91
CA ASP A 22 -6.67 5.36 -11.03
C ASP A 22 -6.14 4.00 -10.57
N ILE A 23 -5.25 3.98 -9.58
CA ILE A 23 -4.76 2.73 -8.97
C ILE A 23 -5.92 1.93 -8.38
N LYS A 24 -6.79 2.59 -7.60
CA LYS A 24 -7.98 1.98 -7.02
C LYS A 24 -8.84 1.30 -8.09
N ARG A 25 -9.13 2.03 -9.18
CA ARG A 25 -9.99 1.56 -10.26
C ARG A 25 -9.38 0.33 -10.95
N ALA A 26 -8.10 0.38 -11.28
CA ALA A 26 -7.39 -0.73 -11.92
C ALA A 26 -7.41 -2.01 -11.05
N GLU A 27 -7.14 -1.89 -9.74
CA GLU A 27 -7.13 -3.04 -8.84
C GLU A 27 -8.52 -3.60 -8.57
N VAL A 28 -9.53 -2.73 -8.40
CA VAL A 28 -10.93 -3.17 -8.24
C VAL A 28 -11.39 -3.90 -9.50
N GLU A 29 -11.14 -3.36 -10.68
CA GLU A 29 -11.52 -3.99 -11.96
C GLU A 29 -10.87 -5.37 -12.11
N LYS A 30 -9.57 -5.49 -11.79
CA LYS A 30 -8.84 -6.77 -11.79
C LYS A 30 -9.47 -7.79 -10.85
N VAL A 31 -9.84 -7.39 -9.62
CA VAL A 31 -10.44 -8.28 -8.63
C VAL A 31 -11.87 -8.67 -9.03
N LEU A 32 -12.70 -7.71 -9.45
CA LEU A 32 -14.08 -7.97 -9.86
C LEU A 32 -14.15 -8.84 -11.11
N GLY A 33 -13.19 -8.72 -12.03
CA GLY A 33 -13.07 -9.60 -13.20
C GLY A 33 -12.71 -11.05 -12.84
N ARG A 34 -12.11 -11.29 -11.67
CA ARG A 34 -11.89 -12.66 -11.11
C ARG A 34 -13.09 -13.14 -10.31
N LEU A 35 -13.85 -12.23 -9.71
CA LEU A 35 -15.01 -12.49 -8.85
C LEU A 35 -16.34 -12.26 -9.60
N ASN A 36 -16.46 -12.81 -10.81
CA ASN A 36 -17.62 -12.58 -11.67
C ASN A 36 -18.95 -13.07 -11.07
N HIS A 37 -18.89 -14.00 -10.12
CA HIS A 37 -20.05 -14.57 -9.42
C HIS A 37 -20.67 -13.63 -8.37
N LEU A 38 -20.01 -12.53 -8.02
CA LEU A 38 -20.53 -11.58 -7.03
C LEU A 38 -21.76 -10.84 -7.57
N SER A 39 -22.75 -10.67 -6.68
CA SER A 39 -23.92 -9.86 -6.93
C SER A 39 -23.55 -8.38 -7.12
N PRO A 40 -24.39 -7.55 -7.77
CA PRO A 40 -24.15 -6.11 -7.86
C PRO A 40 -23.94 -5.43 -6.51
N GLN A 41 -24.65 -5.89 -5.47
CA GLN A 41 -24.54 -5.36 -4.11
C GLN A 41 -23.17 -5.71 -3.49
N ASP A 42 -22.69 -6.94 -3.65
CA ASP A 42 -21.37 -7.33 -3.11
C ASP A 42 -20.22 -6.61 -3.85
N ARG A 43 -20.38 -6.34 -5.15
CA ARG A 43 -19.43 -5.54 -5.92
C ARG A 43 -19.32 -4.12 -5.38
N GLU A 44 -20.45 -3.49 -5.04
CA GLU A 44 -20.48 -2.16 -4.41
C GLU A 44 -19.77 -2.17 -3.05
N VAL A 45 -19.91 -3.23 -2.26
CA VAL A 45 -19.19 -3.38 -0.98
C VAL A 45 -17.68 -3.43 -1.19
N VAL A 46 -17.21 -4.16 -2.21
CA VAL A 46 -15.78 -4.21 -2.57
C VAL A 46 -15.27 -2.84 -3.01
N GLU A 47 -16.01 -2.14 -3.86
CA GLU A 47 -15.69 -0.77 -4.29
C GLU A 47 -15.65 0.23 -3.12
N GLY A 48 -16.61 0.10 -2.20
CA GLY A 48 -16.70 0.92 -0.98
C GLY A 48 -15.54 0.66 -0.03
N LEU A 49 -15.12 -0.59 0.13
CA LEU A 49 -13.94 -0.96 0.89
C LEU A 49 -12.67 -0.34 0.30
N ALA A 50 -12.44 -0.50 -1.01
CA ALA A 50 -11.30 0.08 -1.70
C ALA A 50 -11.26 1.60 -1.57
N SER A 51 -12.41 2.25 -1.75
CA SER A 51 -12.56 3.70 -1.57
C SER A 51 -12.26 4.14 -0.14
N SER A 52 -12.69 3.37 0.86
CA SER A 52 -12.41 3.66 2.27
C SER A 52 -10.92 3.56 2.61
N ILE A 53 -10.21 2.58 2.06
CA ILE A 53 -8.77 2.42 2.24
C ILE A 53 -8.03 3.61 1.61
N VAL A 54 -8.32 3.90 0.34
CA VAL A 54 -7.68 5.00 -0.39
C VAL A 54 -7.91 6.32 0.32
N ASN A 55 -9.17 6.64 0.67
CA ASN A 55 -9.52 7.87 1.37
C ASN A 55 -8.72 8.03 2.67
N LYS A 56 -8.60 6.97 3.48
CA LYS A 56 -7.83 7.00 4.74
C LYS A 56 -6.34 7.28 4.50
N LEU A 57 -5.76 6.68 3.47
CA LEU A 57 -4.34 6.86 3.13
C LEU A 57 -4.06 8.28 2.62
N ILE A 58 -4.89 8.79 1.70
CA ILE A 58 -4.61 10.08 1.04
C ILE A 58 -5.02 11.28 1.88
N HIS A 59 -6.02 11.13 2.77
CA HIS A 59 -6.56 12.26 3.52
C HIS A 59 -5.48 12.97 4.35
N ARG A 60 -4.69 12.21 5.12
CA ARG A 60 -3.63 12.79 5.97
C ARG A 60 -2.57 13.51 5.14
N THR A 61 -2.16 12.93 4.01
CA THR A 61 -1.19 13.54 3.09
C THR A 61 -1.71 14.86 2.52
N MET A 62 -2.97 14.91 2.09
CA MET A 62 -3.58 16.16 1.58
C MET A 62 -3.70 17.23 2.67
N VAL A 63 -4.06 16.84 3.90
CA VAL A 63 -4.13 17.77 5.04
C VAL A 63 -2.75 18.34 5.34
N THR A 64 -1.71 17.50 5.41
CA THR A 64 -0.33 17.95 5.62
C THR A 64 0.11 18.92 4.51
N LEU A 65 -0.15 18.62 3.24
CA LEU A 65 0.18 19.51 2.12
C LEU A 65 -0.50 20.89 2.25
N LYS A 66 -1.79 20.92 2.61
CA LYS A 66 -2.54 22.17 2.78
C LYS A 66 -2.04 22.99 3.98
N THR A 67 -1.66 22.34 5.07
CA THR A 67 -1.18 23.03 6.28
C THR A 67 0.23 23.58 6.07
N GLU A 68 1.10 22.82 5.42
CA GLU A 68 2.51 23.19 5.25
C GLU A 68 2.77 24.16 4.08
N VAL A 69 1.82 24.36 3.16
CA VAL A 69 2.04 25.22 1.99
C VAL A 69 2.36 26.69 2.34
N ASN A 70 1.88 27.16 3.49
CA ASN A 70 2.14 28.52 3.98
C ASN A 70 3.38 28.60 4.88
N SER A 71 4.03 27.47 5.18
CA SER A 71 5.29 27.46 5.93
C SER A 71 6.47 27.70 4.99
N SER A 72 7.63 28.03 5.56
CA SER A 72 8.89 28.14 4.80
C SER A 72 9.29 26.82 4.12
N SER A 73 8.69 25.70 4.54
CA SER A 73 8.94 24.36 4.00
C SER A 73 7.93 23.94 2.93
N GLY A 74 6.89 24.73 2.65
CA GLY A 74 5.82 24.38 1.70
C GLY A 74 6.30 23.86 0.34
N PRO A 75 7.25 24.54 -0.33
CA PRO A 75 7.82 24.06 -1.59
C PRO A 75 8.46 22.67 -1.52
N ALA A 76 9.10 22.32 -0.40
CA ALA A 76 9.72 21.01 -0.21
C ALA A 76 8.68 19.91 -0.02
N PHE A 77 7.58 20.19 0.68
CA PHE A 77 6.46 19.25 0.82
C PHE A 77 5.78 18.97 -0.52
N VAL A 78 5.57 20.00 -1.34
CA VAL A 78 5.00 19.85 -2.69
C VAL A 78 5.91 18.98 -3.57
N GLU A 79 7.22 19.28 -3.60
CA GLU A 79 8.20 18.48 -4.35
C GLU A 79 8.23 17.01 -3.89
N ALA A 80 8.25 16.77 -2.58
CA ALA A 80 8.25 15.43 -2.03
C ALA A 80 6.98 14.65 -2.43
N ALA A 81 5.80 15.28 -2.38
CA ALA A 81 4.57 14.65 -2.83
C ALA A 81 4.59 14.32 -4.33
N ARG A 82 5.10 15.22 -5.17
CA ARG A 82 5.22 14.94 -6.61
C ARG A 82 6.11 13.75 -6.90
N ARG A 83 7.21 13.60 -6.15
CA ARG A 83 8.11 12.43 -6.27
C ARG A 83 7.50 11.15 -5.74
N PHE A 84 6.97 11.13 -4.52
CA PHE A 84 6.41 9.91 -3.92
C PHE A 84 5.23 9.33 -4.70
N PHE A 85 4.45 10.19 -5.35
CA PHE A 85 3.30 9.77 -6.13
C PHE A 85 3.55 9.79 -7.65
N HIS A 86 4.80 10.02 -8.08
CA HIS A 86 5.21 10.09 -9.48
C HIS A 86 4.34 11.03 -10.35
N LEU A 87 3.98 12.19 -9.81
CA LEU A 87 3.02 13.14 -10.42
C LEU A 87 3.62 13.95 -11.60
N ASP A 88 4.93 13.89 -11.80
CA ASP A 88 5.64 14.56 -12.89
C ASP A 88 5.68 13.74 -14.19
N GLN A 89 5.29 12.47 -14.13
CA GLN A 89 5.17 11.68 -15.34
C GLN A 89 3.85 12.04 -16.01
N PRO A 90 3.84 12.51 -17.28
CA PRO A 90 2.59 12.58 -18.03
C PRO A 90 1.99 11.19 -17.97
N SER A 91 0.71 11.09 -17.61
CA SER A 91 -0.04 9.84 -17.52
C SER A 91 0.15 9.08 -18.83
N SER A 92 1.17 8.22 -18.90
CA SER A 92 1.48 7.41 -20.06
C SER A 92 0.41 6.35 -20.07
N SER A 93 -0.65 6.63 -20.82
CA SER A 93 -1.60 5.67 -21.35
C SER A 93 -0.81 4.63 -22.15
N GLY A 94 -0.26 3.65 -21.45
CA GLY A 94 0.58 2.62 -22.02
C GLY A 94 1.10 1.69 -20.94
N HIS A 95 0.32 0.63 -20.65
CA HIS A 95 0.81 -0.70 -20.27
C HIS A 95 2.10 -0.75 -19.42
N HIS A 96 2.16 -0.01 -18.31
CA HIS A 96 3.10 -0.34 -17.25
C HIS A 96 2.39 -1.29 -16.31
N SER A 97 2.70 -2.56 -16.46
CA SER A 97 2.53 -3.56 -15.44
C SER A 97 3.29 -3.10 -14.18
N ASP A 98 2.66 -2.28 -13.34
CA ASP A 98 2.91 -2.27 -11.89
C ASP A 98 2.30 -3.56 -11.31
N GLY A 99 2.65 -4.69 -11.93
CA GLY A 99 2.44 -6.00 -11.36
C GLY A 99 3.48 -6.13 -10.27
N PHE A 100 3.05 -6.05 -9.02
CA PHE A 100 3.68 -6.87 -7.98
C PHE A 100 3.95 -8.24 -8.59
N PRO A 101 5.20 -8.73 -8.60
CA PRO A 101 5.51 -10.01 -9.23
C PRO A 101 4.64 -11.09 -8.57
N GLU A 102 3.72 -11.66 -9.35
CA GLU A 102 2.73 -12.65 -8.90
C GLU A 102 3.37 -14.05 -8.71
N GLN A 103 4.64 -14.10 -8.31
CA GLN A 103 5.38 -15.34 -8.12
C GLN A 103 6.03 -15.36 -6.73
N GLY A 104 5.39 -16.07 -5.78
CA GLY A 104 6.14 -16.88 -4.83
C GLY A 104 5.96 -16.69 -3.32
N LEU A 105 4.86 -16.13 -2.79
CA LEU A 105 4.72 -15.96 -1.33
C LEU A 105 3.52 -16.64 -0.65
N TYR A 106 2.93 -17.64 -1.28
CA TYR A 106 2.13 -18.66 -0.59
C TYR A 106 2.48 -20.03 -1.18
N ARG A 107 3.72 -20.49 -0.92
CA ARG A 107 3.98 -21.92 -0.97
C ARG A 107 3.58 -22.47 0.38
N ASP A 108 2.62 -23.39 0.38
CA ASP A 108 2.23 -24.18 1.55
C ASP A 108 3.47 -24.68 2.28
N GLU A 109 3.76 -24.11 3.45
CA GLU A 109 4.59 -24.79 4.44
C GLU A 109 3.72 -25.85 5.08
N GLN A 110 3.72 -27.05 4.49
CA GLN A 110 3.20 -28.25 5.14
C GLN A 110 4.08 -28.52 6.38
N PRO A 111 3.52 -28.52 7.61
CA PRO A 111 4.30 -28.78 8.80
C PRO A 111 4.44 -30.30 8.96
N GLN A 112 5.51 -30.88 8.45
CA GLN A 112 5.92 -32.25 8.77
C GLN A 112 7.44 -32.29 8.95
N ASP A 113 7.86 -33.00 10.00
CA ASP A 113 9.25 -33.24 10.45
C ASP A 113 9.71 -32.38 11.66
N LEU A 114 8.94 -32.44 12.73
CA LEU A 114 9.43 -32.28 14.11
C LEU A 114 9.10 -33.52 14.94
N GLU A 115 9.42 -34.70 14.42
CA GLU A 115 9.50 -35.93 15.22
C GLU A 115 10.78 -36.67 14.86
N SER A 116 11.88 -36.38 15.57
CA SER A 116 13.00 -37.32 15.77
C SER A 116 14.12 -36.79 16.66
N GLU A 117 13.82 -36.09 17.76
CA GLU A 117 14.82 -35.91 18.84
C GLU A 117 14.18 -36.07 20.23
N THR A 118 13.62 -37.24 20.48
CA THR A 118 13.46 -37.77 21.85
C THR A 118 14.16 -39.11 21.97
N SER A 119 15.49 -39.10 22.09
CA SER A 119 16.21 -40.13 22.84
C SER A 119 17.67 -39.69 22.99
N VAL A 120 18.28 -39.96 24.15
CA VAL A 120 19.65 -39.59 24.56
C VAL A 120 19.73 -38.13 25.04
N GLN A 121 19.31 -37.79 26.26
CA GLN A 121 20.22 -37.83 27.43
C GLN A 121 19.42 -37.71 28.75
N ARG A 122 18.49 -38.64 29.04
CA ARG A 122 18.05 -38.87 30.43
C ARG A 122 19.10 -39.73 31.14
N SER A 123 20.16 -39.11 31.60
CA SER A 123 20.98 -39.62 32.69
C SER A 123 21.80 -38.47 33.26
N SER A 124 21.35 -37.91 34.38
CA SER A 124 22.18 -37.34 35.47
C SER A 124 21.34 -36.47 36.41
N ILE A 125 20.30 -37.04 37.04
CA ILE A 125 19.92 -36.61 38.39
C ILE A 125 19.90 -37.85 39.26
N GLN A 126 21.03 -38.16 39.90
CA GLN A 126 21.02 -38.73 41.24
C GLN A 126 22.41 -38.74 41.89
N LYS A 127 22.40 -38.29 43.16
CA LYS A 127 23.39 -38.50 44.23
C LYS A 127 24.57 -37.51 44.29
N ARG A 128 24.41 -36.52 45.18
CA ARG A 128 25.19 -36.50 46.43
C ARG A 128 24.52 -35.66 47.50
N ALA A 129 24.11 -36.35 48.57
CA ALA A 129 23.84 -35.79 49.89
C ALA A 129 25.19 -35.48 50.57
N ARG A 130 25.29 -34.30 51.20
CA ARG A 130 25.73 -34.09 52.58
C ARG A 130 25.57 -32.64 52.98
#